data_AF-A0A6I6AG44-F1
#
_entry.id   AF-A0A6I6AG44-F1
#
_cell.length_a   1.000
_cell.length_b   1.000
_cell.length_c   1.000
_cell.angle_alpha   90.00
_cell.angle_beta   90.00
_cell.angle_gamma   90.00
#
_symmetry.space_group_name_H-M   'P 1'
#
loop_
_entity.id
_entity.type
_entity.pdbx_description
1 polymer ?
#
loop_
_entity_poly.entity_id
_entity_poly.type
_entity_poly.pdbx_seq_one_letter_code
_entity_poly.pdbx_strand_id
1 'polypeptide(L)'
;MLRTPDQRRGFTLIELLVSISIIAVLIALLLPAVQQAREAARRSQCKNNLKQVGLALQNYHSDYLVFPLGVRNQYLGFGSSWWVGLLPYLEYGTLYNMYDHDVASCGFTPLNPALVADVSMPVMLCPSSPLDARVNGVLIPGVNMTMPHYAGISGATNTGTVMGDQLHFADDLFPSTDNSLCCLPHLDGRVAAGGVLIPNRTIAIRDITDGSSNTIVVGEISSSVLKSGVSLRVDAGNPSGWAAGTVSVGTPPKCWGPVVSRQRFRCST
;
A
#
# COMPACT_ATOMS: atom_id res chain seq x y z
N MET A 1 46.87 -48.89 36.92
CA MET A 1 45.53 -48.69 36.30
C MET A 1 45.66 -48.92 34.80
N LEU A 2 45.27 -50.11 34.31
CA LEU A 2 45.33 -50.44 32.89
C LEU A 2 44.00 -50.04 32.23
N ARG A 3 44.06 -49.08 31.31
CA ARG A 3 42.91 -48.58 30.55
C ARG A 3 42.68 -49.55 29.38
N THR A 4 41.57 -50.29 29.40
CA THR A 4 41.19 -51.17 28.29
C THR A 4 40.99 -50.35 27.02
N PRO A 5 41.55 -50.78 25.86
CA PRO A 5 41.38 -50.06 24.61
C PRO A 5 39.92 -50.13 24.17
N ASP A 6 39.33 -48.96 23.95
CA ASP A 6 37.97 -48.81 23.48
C ASP A 6 37.90 -49.33 22.03
N GLN A 7 37.15 -50.42 21.80
CA GLN A 7 36.99 -51.02 20.48
C GLN A 7 36.26 -50.03 19.57
N ARG A 8 37.02 -49.30 18.75
CA ARG A 8 36.46 -48.42 17.71
C ARG A 8 35.73 -49.27 16.69
N ARG A 9 34.40 -49.24 16.73
CA ARG A 9 33.54 -49.82 15.69
C ARG A 9 33.70 -48.97 14.41
N GLY A 10 34.16 -49.59 13.32
CA GLY A 10 34.23 -48.97 12.00
C GLY A 10 32.84 -48.88 11.40
N PHE A 11 32.53 -47.74 10.78
CA PHE A 11 31.27 -47.53 10.05
C PHE A 11 31.29 -48.35 8.76
N THR A 12 30.26 -49.14 8.50
CA THR A 12 30.12 -49.84 7.22
C THR A 12 29.62 -48.86 6.15
N LEU A 13 30.02 -49.08 4.89
CA LEU A 13 29.59 -48.23 3.76
C LEU A 13 28.06 -48.19 3.64
N ILE A 14 27.39 -49.29 4.01
CA ILE A 14 25.93 -49.42 4.00
C ILE A 14 25.28 -48.51 5.05
N GLU A 15 25.79 -48.50 6.29
CA GLU A 15 25.27 -47.63 7.35
C GLU A 15 25.36 -46.14 6.97
N LEU A 16 26.48 -45.75 6.33
CA LEU A 16 26.65 -44.38 5.84
C LEU A 16 25.62 -44.07 4.76
N LEU A 17 25.46 -44.97 3.78
CA LEU A 17 24.55 -44.78 2.66
C LEU A 17 23.08 -44.69 3.09
N VAL A 18 22.63 -45.55 4.01
CA VAL A 18 21.26 -45.50 4.55
C VAL A 18 21.02 -44.21 5.31
N SER A 19 21.99 -43.76 6.11
CA SER A 19 21.84 -42.53 6.91
C SER A 19 21.69 -41.28 6.04
N ILE A 20 22.49 -41.14 4.98
CA ILE A 20 22.38 -40.00 4.06
C ILE A 20 21.07 -40.08 3.26
N SER A 21 20.61 -41.28 2.89
CA SER A 21 19.33 -41.45 2.20
C SER A 21 18.15 -41.01 3.06
N ILE A 22 18.13 -41.35 4.34
CA ILE A 22 17.08 -40.93 5.26
C ILE A 22 17.10 -39.40 5.44
N ILE A 23 18.27 -38.80 5.66
CA ILE A 23 18.41 -37.34 5.80
C ILE A 23 17.94 -36.63 4.53
N ALA A 24 18.30 -37.13 3.34
CA ALA A 24 17.88 -36.56 2.07
C ALA A 24 16.35 -36.57 1.90
N VAL A 25 15.68 -37.67 2.27
CA VAL A 25 14.21 -37.77 2.24
C VAL A 25 13.58 -36.81 3.25
N LEU A 26 14.12 -36.72 4.47
CA LEU A 26 13.60 -35.79 5.49
C LEU A 26 13.72 -34.34 5.04
N ILE A 27 14.86 -33.93 4.48
CA ILE A 27 15.06 -32.56 3.96
C ILE A 27 14.13 -32.29 2.77
N ALA A 28 13.98 -33.25 1.85
CA ALA A 28 13.09 -33.11 0.70
C ALA A 28 11.63 -32.88 1.11
N LEU A 29 11.18 -33.48 2.22
CA LEU A 29 9.85 -33.28 2.78
C LEU A 29 9.72 -31.97 3.58
N LEU A 30 10.80 -31.52 4.24
CA LEU A 30 10.81 -30.30 5.05
C LEU A 30 10.92 -29.01 4.24
N LEU A 31 11.67 -29.00 3.13
CA LEU A 31 11.87 -27.79 2.31
C LEU A 31 10.56 -27.16 1.81
N PRO A 32 9.62 -27.89 1.17
CA PRO A 32 8.36 -27.30 0.72
C PRO A 32 7.50 -26.81 1.89
N ALA A 33 7.52 -27.52 3.02
CA ALA A 33 6.77 -27.12 4.22
C ALA A 33 7.31 -25.82 4.83
N VAL A 34 8.63 -25.63 4.90
CA VAL A 34 9.26 -24.41 5.43
C VAL A 34 8.91 -23.19 4.56
N GLN A 35 8.83 -23.34 3.23
CA GLN A 35 8.47 -22.21 2.36
C GLN A 35 7.01 -21.82 2.51
N GLN A 36 6.10 -22.78 2.63
CA GLN A 36 4.68 -22.52 2.91
C GLN A 36 4.50 -21.81 4.25
N ALA A 37 5.22 -22.26 5.29
CA ALA A 37 5.19 -21.64 6.61
C ALA A 37 5.74 -20.20 6.58
N ARG A 38 6.85 -19.96 5.87
CA ARG A 38 7.41 -18.61 5.70
C ARG A 38 6.43 -17.68 5.01
N GLU A 39 5.79 -18.13 3.94
CA GLU A 39 4.83 -17.29 3.23
C GLU A 39 3.56 -17.02 4.06
N ALA A 40 3.07 -18.02 4.80
CA ALA A 40 1.98 -17.81 5.73
C ALA A 40 2.32 -16.77 6.82
N ALA A 41 3.55 -16.77 7.32
CA ALA A 41 4.03 -15.76 8.27
C ALA A 41 4.10 -14.36 7.62
N ARG A 42 4.63 -14.23 6.41
CA ARG A 42 4.67 -12.94 5.68
C ARG A 42 3.26 -12.38 5.42
N ARG A 43 2.31 -13.22 5.01
CA ARG A 43 0.89 -12.82 4.84
C ARG A 43 0.25 -12.40 6.15
N SER A 44 0.57 -13.10 7.24
CA SER A 44 0.09 -12.74 8.57
C SER A 44 0.62 -11.37 9.00
N GLN A 45 1.88 -11.07 8.68
CA GLN A 45 2.45 -9.74 8.90
C GLN A 45 1.73 -8.66 8.07
N CYS A 46 1.44 -8.90 6.78
CA CYS A 46 0.70 -7.93 5.96
C CYS A 46 -0.70 -7.64 6.54
N LYS A 47 -1.40 -8.68 7.00
CA LYS A 47 -2.70 -8.53 7.67
C LYS A 47 -2.59 -7.75 8.99
N ASN A 48 -1.53 -7.99 9.77
CA ASN A 48 -1.30 -7.27 11.02
C ASN A 48 -0.98 -5.79 10.78
N ASN A 49 -0.18 -5.49 9.76
CA ASN A 49 0.08 -4.12 9.34
C ASN A 49 -1.22 -3.42 8.92
N LEU A 50 -2.08 -4.07 8.11
CA LEU A 50 -3.38 -3.50 7.74
C LEU A 50 -4.29 -3.26 8.95
N LYS A 51 -4.26 -4.16 9.95
CA LYS A 51 -4.95 -3.94 11.23
C LYS A 51 -4.41 -2.75 12.00
N GLN A 52 -3.09 -2.56 12.05
CA GLN A 52 -2.48 -1.38 12.68
C GLN A 52 -2.89 -0.08 11.98
N VAL A 53 -2.92 -0.07 10.65
CA VAL A 53 -3.44 1.07 9.87
C VAL A 53 -4.92 1.32 10.16
N GLY A 54 -5.73 0.26 10.22
CA GLY A 54 -7.14 0.37 10.60
C GLY A 54 -7.36 0.93 12.00
N LEU A 55 -6.57 0.50 12.98
CA LEU A 55 -6.60 1.04 14.34
C LEU A 55 -6.18 2.51 14.36
N ALA A 56 -5.12 2.87 13.63
CA ALA A 56 -4.69 4.25 13.50
C ALA A 56 -5.78 5.16 12.90
N LEU A 57 -6.50 4.68 11.89
CA LEU A 57 -7.65 5.39 11.31
C LEU A 57 -8.80 5.58 12.29
N GLN A 58 -9.11 4.56 13.10
CA GLN A 58 -10.16 4.65 14.13
C GLN A 58 -9.75 5.60 15.26
N ASN A 59 -8.48 5.60 15.67
CA ASN A 59 -7.97 6.54 16.67
C ASN A 59 -8.00 7.98 16.14
N TYR A 60 -7.58 8.20 14.90
CA TYR A 60 -7.72 9.50 14.23
C TYR A 60 -9.19 9.93 14.20
N HIS A 61 -10.11 9.03 13.81
CA HIS A 61 -11.54 9.33 13.80
C HIS A 61 -12.08 9.65 15.20
N SER A 62 -11.61 8.95 16.25
CA SER A 62 -12.00 9.23 17.63
C SER A 62 -11.62 10.64 18.07
N ASP A 63 -10.46 11.14 17.64
CA ASP A 63 -9.95 12.46 18.05
C ASP A 63 -10.54 13.60 17.22
N TYR A 64 -10.73 13.40 15.91
CA TYR A 64 -11.14 14.45 14.98
C TYR A 64 -12.60 14.32 14.48
N LEU A 65 -13.30 13.24 14.83
CA LEU A 65 -14.65 12.86 14.38
C LEU A 65 -14.82 12.69 12.87
N VAL A 66 -13.71 12.73 12.13
CA VAL A 66 -13.62 12.53 10.68
C VAL A 66 -12.41 11.67 10.34
N PHE A 67 -12.45 10.99 9.21
CA PHE A 67 -11.27 10.36 8.63
C PHE A 67 -10.31 11.41 8.06
N PRO A 68 -9.00 11.11 7.96
CA PRO A 68 -8.06 12.03 7.35
C PRO A 68 -8.44 12.25 5.89
N LEU A 69 -8.18 13.46 5.41
CA LEU A 69 -8.28 13.75 3.98
C LEU A 69 -7.31 12.87 3.19
N GLY A 70 -7.73 12.40 2.01
CA GLY A 70 -6.92 11.48 1.20
C GLY A 70 -5.58 12.08 0.76
N VAL A 71 -5.62 13.33 0.34
CA VAL A 71 -4.45 14.15 0.01
C VAL A 71 -4.82 15.63 0.16
N ARG A 72 -3.91 16.43 0.71
CA ARG A 72 -4.12 17.88 0.87
C ARG A 72 -4.02 18.57 -0.49
N ASN A 73 -4.94 19.48 -0.77
CA ASN A 73 -4.83 20.34 -1.94
C ASN A 73 -3.76 21.42 -1.71
N GLN A 74 -2.86 21.62 -2.66
CA GLN A 74 -1.85 22.68 -2.64
C GLN A 74 -1.69 23.35 -4.01
N TYR A 75 -1.28 24.62 -4.02
CA TYR A 75 -1.02 25.38 -5.25
C TYR A 75 -0.02 24.62 -6.14
N LEU A 76 -0.46 24.27 -7.36
CA LEU A 76 0.28 23.51 -8.39
C LEU A 76 0.57 22.02 -8.09
N GLY A 77 -0.03 21.39 -7.08
CA GLY A 77 0.26 19.96 -6.85
C GLY A 77 -0.50 19.22 -5.75
N PHE A 78 -0.18 17.94 -5.60
CA PHE A 78 -0.72 17.02 -4.59
C PHE A 78 0.04 17.18 -3.29
N GLY A 79 -0.58 17.71 -2.24
CA GLY A 79 0.03 17.92 -0.93
C GLY A 79 0.24 16.66 -0.11
N SER A 80 0.35 16.84 1.20
CA SER A 80 0.56 15.75 2.15
C SER A 80 -0.51 14.67 2.03
N SER A 81 -0.10 13.41 2.01
CA SER A 81 -1.01 12.27 1.93
C SER A 81 -1.70 12.01 3.27
N TRP A 82 -2.79 11.25 3.25
CA TRP A 82 -3.47 10.75 4.46
C TRP A 82 -2.53 10.04 5.45
N TRP A 83 -1.43 9.45 4.98
CA TRP A 83 -0.43 8.82 5.86
C TRP A 83 0.21 9.81 6.84
N VAL A 84 0.41 11.06 6.43
CA VAL A 84 0.97 12.11 7.30
C VAL A 84 0.06 12.31 8.51
N GLY A 85 -1.26 12.32 8.30
CA GLY A 85 -2.23 12.43 9.40
C GLY A 85 -2.23 11.24 10.36
N LEU A 86 -1.76 10.06 9.93
CA LEU A 86 -1.70 8.86 10.76
C LEU A 86 -0.40 8.68 11.54
N LEU A 87 0.65 9.45 11.25
CA LEU A 87 1.95 9.31 11.90
C LEU A 87 1.89 9.28 13.44
N PRO A 88 1.11 10.15 14.13
CA PRO A 88 1.01 10.12 15.60
C PRO A 88 0.47 8.79 16.13
N TYR A 89 -0.41 8.15 15.37
CA TYR A 89 -1.07 6.89 15.74
C TYR A 89 -0.28 5.64 15.31
N LEU A 90 0.84 5.83 14.60
CA LEU A 90 1.73 4.79 14.10
C LEU A 90 3.11 4.86 14.75
N GLU A 91 3.23 5.50 15.92
CA GLU A 91 4.50 5.67 16.66
C GLU A 91 5.50 6.64 16.00
N TYR A 92 5.07 7.42 15.00
CA TYR A 92 5.88 8.43 14.30
C TYR A 92 5.53 9.87 14.73
N GLY A 93 5.11 10.07 15.99
CA GLY A 93 4.70 11.38 16.52
C GLY A 93 5.79 12.46 16.46
N THR A 94 7.06 12.10 16.70
CA THR A 94 8.18 13.05 16.54
C THR A 94 8.33 13.53 15.09
N LEU A 95 8.22 12.60 14.13
CA LEU A 95 8.27 12.94 12.71
C LEU A 95 7.09 13.83 12.32
N TYR A 96 5.89 13.55 12.83
CA TYR A 96 4.71 14.38 12.63
C TYR A 96 4.91 15.83 13.11
N ASN A 97 5.48 16.01 14.31
CA ASN A 97 5.72 17.33 14.88
C ASN A 97 6.79 18.15 14.13
N MET A 98 7.77 17.46 13.51
CA MET A 98 8.81 18.10 12.71
C MET A 98 8.35 18.39 11.28
N TYR A 99 7.40 17.60 10.77
CA TYR A 99 6.87 17.74 9.43
C TYR A 99 6.13 19.08 9.29
N ASP A 100 6.44 19.82 8.24
CA ASP A 100 5.78 21.07 7.94
C ASP A 100 4.48 20.81 7.16
N HIS A 101 3.34 21.04 7.82
CA HIS A 101 2.00 20.71 7.32
C HIS A 101 1.43 21.79 6.37
N ASP A 102 1.98 22.99 6.40
CA ASP A 102 1.43 24.19 5.75
C ASP A 102 2.27 24.71 4.59
N VAL A 103 2.92 23.81 3.88
CA VAL A 103 3.83 24.15 2.77
C VAL A 103 3.17 24.02 1.41
N ALA A 104 3.66 24.81 0.45
CA ALA A 104 3.33 24.67 -0.98
C ALA A 104 4.11 23.51 -1.63
N SER A 105 3.93 23.30 -2.94
CA SER A 105 4.73 22.37 -3.75
C SER A 105 4.70 20.91 -3.27
N CYS A 106 3.52 20.32 -3.19
CA CYS A 106 3.32 18.91 -2.87
C CYS A 106 3.78 18.46 -1.47
N GLY A 107 3.81 19.35 -0.48
CA GLY A 107 4.31 19.03 0.85
C GLY A 107 5.84 19.07 0.92
N PHE A 108 6.52 19.65 -0.07
CA PHE A 108 7.96 19.50 -0.26
C PHE A 108 8.69 20.83 -0.47
N THR A 109 8.57 21.74 0.49
CA THR A 109 9.54 22.82 0.69
C THR A 109 10.70 22.29 1.55
N PRO A 110 11.87 22.97 1.62
CA PRO A 110 13.17 22.29 1.81
C PRO A 110 13.30 21.39 3.05
N LEU A 111 12.51 21.63 4.10
CA LEU A 111 12.53 20.84 5.33
C LEU A 111 12.01 19.41 5.14
N ASN A 112 10.82 19.23 4.58
CA ASN A 112 10.13 17.94 4.53
C ASN A 112 10.89 16.84 3.76
N PRO A 113 11.49 17.11 2.58
CA PRO A 113 12.29 16.13 1.84
C PRO A 113 13.38 15.48 2.69
N ALA A 114 14.09 16.27 3.51
CA ALA A 114 15.14 15.77 4.39
C ALA A 114 14.58 14.95 5.55
N LEU A 115 13.40 15.31 6.07
CA LEU A 115 12.75 14.58 7.16
C LEU A 115 12.25 13.20 6.76
N VAL A 116 11.85 13.04 5.49
CA VAL A 116 11.23 11.79 5.00
C VAL A 116 12.21 10.91 4.22
N ALA A 117 13.37 11.46 3.83
CA ALA A 117 14.46 10.72 3.23
C ALA A 117 14.92 9.59 4.17
N ASP A 118 15.05 8.39 3.64
CA ASP A 118 15.56 7.21 4.34
C ASP A 118 14.79 6.77 5.60
N VAL A 119 13.67 7.42 5.93
CA VAL A 119 12.72 6.93 6.95
C VAL A 119 12.18 5.58 6.51
N SER A 120 12.24 4.60 7.41
CA SER A 120 11.71 3.25 7.22
C SER A 120 10.46 3.07 8.07
N MET A 121 9.35 2.72 7.42
CA MET A 121 8.08 2.46 8.11
C MET A 121 7.56 1.06 7.79
N PRO A 122 7.97 0.04 8.57
CA PRO A 122 7.58 -1.34 8.32
C PRO A 122 6.07 -1.58 8.29
N VAL A 123 5.29 -0.76 9.01
CA VAL A 123 3.82 -0.82 9.00
C VAL A 123 3.22 -0.52 7.62
N MET A 124 3.92 0.26 6.78
CA MET A 124 3.49 0.56 5.42
C MET A 124 3.90 -0.52 4.42
N LEU A 125 4.73 -1.48 4.82
CA LEU A 125 5.34 -2.48 3.95
C LEU A 125 4.76 -3.87 4.20
N CYS A 126 4.11 -4.45 3.18
CA CYS A 126 3.75 -5.86 3.20
C CYS A 126 4.93 -6.74 2.74
N PRO A 127 5.45 -7.69 3.55
CA PRO A 127 6.57 -8.57 3.16
C PRO A 127 6.26 -9.58 2.03
N SER A 128 4.97 -9.82 1.77
CA SER A 128 4.50 -10.62 0.62
C SER A 128 4.31 -9.77 -0.64
N SER A 129 4.43 -8.45 -0.54
CA SER A 129 4.26 -7.57 -1.70
C SER A 129 5.47 -7.66 -2.62
N PRO A 130 5.24 -7.73 -3.95
CA PRO A 130 6.30 -7.62 -4.96
C PRO A 130 6.72 -6.16 -5.24
N LEU A 131 6.13 -5.18 -4.56
CA LEU A 131 6.47 -3.77 -4.71
C LEU A 131 7.82 -3.44 -4.08
N ASP A 132 8.49 -2.44 -4.65
CA ASP A 132 9.72 -1.90 -4.09
C ASP A 132 9.40 -1.22 -2.75
N ALA A 133 10.18 -1.51 -1.71
CA ALA A 133 9.95 -0.93 -0.39
C ALA A 133 10.22 0.59 -0.34
N ARG A 134 10.95 1.10 -1.33
CA ARG A 134 11.31 2.51 -1.43
C ARG A 134 11.21 3.00 -2.88
N VAL A 135 10.90 4.28 -3.04
CA VAL A 135 10.81 4.96 -4.32
C VAL A 135 11.61 6.26 -4.27
N ASN A 136 12.28 6.59 -5.38
CA ASN A 136 12.93 7.88 -5.54
C ASN A 136 11.88 8.91 -5.97
N GLY A 137 11.74 9.99 -5.20
CA GLY A 137 10.72 11.01 -5.40
C GLY A 137 10.82 11.63 -6.79
N VAL A 138 9.78 11.45 -7.61
CA VAL A 138 9.77 11.99 -8.99
C VAL A 138 9.81 13.51 -9.04
N LEU A 139 9.26 14.18 -8.02
CA LEU A 139 9.28 15.65 -7.93
C LEU A 139 10.53 16.21 -7.26
N ILE A 140 11.32 15.36 -6.60
CA ILE A 140 12.52 15.77 -5.87
C ILE A 140 13.59 14.69 -6.06
N PRO A 141 14.36 14.81 -7.15
CA PRO A 141 15.43 13.87 -7.44
C PRO A 141 16.37 13.71 -6.24
N GLY A 142 16.59 12.47 -5.80
CA GLY A 142 17.52 12.14 -4.72
C GLY A 142 16.87 11.91 -3.36
N VAL A 143 15.55 12.10 -3.24
CA VAL A 143 14.83 11.77 -2.00
C VAL A 143 14.29 10.35 -2.12
N ASN A 144 14.87 9.43 -1.36
CA ASN A 144 14.44 8.04 -1.32
C ASN A 144 13.46 7.83 -0.16
N MET A 145 12.22 7.46 -0.45
CA MET A 145 11.13 7.41 0.54
C MET A 145 10.50 6.03 0.61
N THR A 146 9.96 5.66 1.77
CA THR A 146 9.16 4.42 1.88
C THR A 146 7.98 4.49 0.91
N MET A 147 7.79 3.44 0.10
CA MET A 147 6.64 3.29 -0.78
C MET A 147 5.56 2.48 -0.04
N PRO A 148 4.39 3.06 0.26
CA PRO A 148 3.33 2.30 0.93
C PRO A 148 2.81 1.19 0.03
N HIS A 149 2.69 -0.02 0.59
CA HIS A 149 2.06 -1.18 -0.06
C HIS A 149 0.53 -1.21 0.16
N TYR A 150 0.00 -0.19 0.84
CA TYR A 150 -1.43 -0.02 1.15
C TYR A 150 -1.92 1.33 0.62
N ALA A 151 -2.99 1.30 -0.17
CA ALA A 151 -3.62 2.49 -0.76
C ALA A 151 -4.88 2.86 0.00
N GLY A 152 -5.11 4.17 0.13
CA GLY A 152 -6.40 4.70 0.54
C GLY A 152 -7.41 4.67 -0.61
N ILE A 153 -8.67 4.39 -0.30
CA ILE A 153 -9.75 4.26 -1.28
C ILE A 153 -10.58 5.53 -1.30
N SER A 154 -10.53 6.26 -2.42
CA SER A 154 -11.34 7.45 -2.69
C SER A 154 -12.70 7.12 -3.33
N GLY A 155 -12.91 5.88 -3.78
CA GLY A 155 -14.17 5.38 -4.32
C GLY A 155 -13.98 4.49 -5.55
N ALA A 156 -15.07 4.16 -6.23
CA ALA A 156 -15.07 3.41 -7.48
C ALA A 156 -15.79 4.21 -8.58
N THR A 157 -15.23 4.24 -9.78
CA THR A 157 -15.87 4.86 -10.95
C THR A 157 -16.84 3.92 -11.64
N ASN A 158 -17.98 4.44 -12.09
CA ASN A 158 -19.00 3.73 -12.86
C ASN A 158 -18.93 4.04 -14.37
N THR A 159 -18.14 5.02 -14.80
CA THR A 159 -18.05 5.44 -16.21
C THR A 159 -16.95 4.69 -16.96
N GLY A 160 -17.34 3.74 -17.82
CA GLY A 160 -16.43 2.97 -18.67
C GLY A 160 -15.83 3.71 -19.89
N THR A 161 -16.04 5.02 -20.02
CA THR A 161 -15.65 5.77 -21.22
C THR A 161 -14.34 6.54 -21.00
N VAL A 162 -13.31 6.19 -21.77
CA VAL A 162 -11.96 6.79 -21.68
C VAL A 162 -11.58 7.51 -22.97
N MET A 163 -12.45 8.37 -23.49
CA MET A 163 -12.19 9.13 -24.71
C MET A 163 -12.73 10.55 -24.59
N GLY A 164 -11.85 11.55 -24.70
CA GLY A 164 -12.18 12.99 -24.77
C GLY A 164 -11.33 13.81 -23.80
N ASP A 165 -10.78 14.94 -24.25
CA ASP A 165 -9.83 15.80 -23.49
C ASP A 165 -10.41 16.47 -22.24
N GLN A 166 -11.64 16.14 -21.87
CA GLN A 166 -12.35 16.85 -20.84
C GLN A 166 -12.09 16.23 -19.46
N LEU A 167 -11.79 17.15 -18.54
CA LEU A 167 -11.51 16.99 -17.13
C LEU A 167 -12.68 16.30 -16.40
N HIS A 168 -12.78 14.98 -16.50
CA HIS A 168 -13.95 14.26 -16.00
C HIS A 168 -13.66 13.61 -14.65
N PHE A 169 -14.30 14.13 -13.60
CA PHE A 169 -14.59 13.35 -12.41
C PHE A 169 -15.24 12.02 -12.80
N ALA A 170 -14.89 10.97 -12.07
CA ALA A 170 -15.39 9.62 -12.35
C ALA A 170 -16.84 9.41 -11.91
N ASP A 171 -17.39 10.37 -11.16
CA ASP A 171 -18.75 10.42 -10.67
C ASP A 171 -19.21 11.88 -10.53
N ASP A 172 -20.53 12.09 -10.52
CA ASP A 172 -21.16 13.41 -10.30
C ASP A 172 -21.00 13.89 -8.83
N LEU A 173 -20.32 13.12 -7.98
CA LEU A 173 -20.16 13.35 -6.54
C LEU A 173 -18.92 14.22 -6.22
N PHE A 174 -18.06 14.48 -7.20
CA PHE A 174 -17.03 15.51 -7.14
C PHE A 174 -17.51 16.79 -7.87
N PRO A 175 -17.95 17.84 -7.15
CA PRO A 175 -18.32 19.13 -7.73
C PRO A 175 -17.09 19.79 -8.35
N SER A 176 -17.26 20.36 -9.54
CA SER A 176 -16.22 21.09 -10.29
C SER A 176 -15.75 22.40 -9.63
N THR A 177 -16.30 22.78 -8.48
CA THR A 177 -15.97 23.99 -7.72
C THR A 177 -14.99 23.74 -6.58
N ASP A 178 -14.73 22.49 -6.20
CA ASP A 178 -13.73 22.12 -5.19
C ASP A 178 -12.33 21.88 -5.79
N ASN A 179 -12.16 22.34 -7.03
CA ASN A 179 -11.05 22.02 -7.91
C ASN A 179 -9.90 22.99 -7.69
N SER A 180 -8.78 22.50 -7.18
CA SER A 180 -7.51 22.97 -7.72
C SER A 180 -7.21 22.22 -9.00
N LEU A 181 -6.60 22.92 -9.95
CA LEU A 181 -6.13 22.37 -11.23
C LEU A 181 -5.18 21.16 -11.07
N CYS A 182 -4.65 20.90 -9.87
CA CYS A 182 -3.74 19.80 -9.57
C CYS A 182 -4.44 18.49 -9.16
N CYS A 183 -5.69 18.52 -8.70
CA CYS A 183 -6.49 17.30 -8.47
C CYS A 183 -7.05 16.71 -9.78
N LEU A 184 -6.83 17.42 -10.89
CA LEU A 184 -7.22 17.01 -12.21
C LEU A 184 -6.09 16.15 -12.80
N PRO A 185 -6.37 14.89 -13.16
CA PRO A 185 -5.44 14.13 -13.97
C PRO A 185 -5.25 14.89 -15.28
N HIS A 186 -4.13 15.60 -15.42
CA HIS A 186 -3.82 16.39 -16.60
C HIS A 186 -3.62 15.52 -17.85
N LEU A 187 -3.51 14.20 -17.67
CA LEU A 187 -3.51 13.20 -18.72
C LEU A 187 -4.23 11.95 -18.14
N ASP A 188 -5.27 11.44 -18.81
CA ASP A 188 -5.85 10.08 -18.72
C ASP A 188 -6.32 9.43 -17.38
N GLY A 189 -6.28 10.09 -16.22
CA GLY A 189 -6.81 9.55 -14.94
C GLY A 189 -8.27 9.92 -14.63
N ARG A 190 -8.88 9.28 -13.62
CA ARG A 190 -10.13 9.75 -12.97
C ARG A 190 -10.05 9.55 -11.45
N VAL A 191 -10.55 10.51 -10.68
CA VAL A 191 -10.73 10.40 -9.22
C VAL A 191 -12.23 10.17 -8.93
N ALA A 192 -12.54 9.18 -8.10
CA ALA A 192 -13.89 8.96 -7.58
C ALA A 192 -14.05 9.63 -6.21
N ALA A 193 -15.28 10.01 -5.85
CA ALA A 193 -15.68 10.54 -4.53
C ALA A 193 -16.56 9.56 -3.74
N GLY A 194 -16.81 8.35 -4.25
CA GLY A 194 -17.65 7.36 -3.56
C GLY A 194 -16.99 6.62 -2.38
N GLY A 195 -15.78 6.98 -1.96
CA GLY A 195 -15.02 6.32 -0.90
C GLY A 195 -14.81 7.19 0.34
N VAL A 196 -13.77 6.89 1.12
CA VAL A 196 -13.53 7.56 2.41
C VAL A 196 -12.32 8.49 2.37
N LEU A 197 -11.22 8.04 1.76
CA LEU A 197 -9.98 8.81 1.68
C LEU A 197 -9.96 9.64 0.38
N ILE A 198 -10.83 10.65 0.36
CA ILE A 198 -11.06 11.50 -0.81
C ILE A 198 -10.07 12.68 -0.79
N PRO A 199 -9.48 13.06 -1.93
CA PRO A 199 -8.67 14.28 -2.02
C PRO A 199 -9.41 15.53 -1.52
N ASN A 200 -8.74 16.33 -0.69
CA ASN A 200 -9.22 17.61 -0.16
C ASN A 200 -10.56 17.55 0.60
N ARG A 201 -10.97 16.37 1.07
CA ARG A 201 -12.26 16.12 1.70
C ARG A 201 -12.06 15.25 2.92
N THR A 202 -12.80 15.55 3.97
CA THR A 202 -12.89 14.69 5.15
C THR A 202 -14.28 14.07 5.19
N ILE A 203 -14.34 12.79 5.56
CA ILE A 203 -15.58 12.01 5.66
C ILE A 203 -15.75 11.58 7.10
N ALA A 204 -16.91 11.82 7.70
CA ALA A 204 -17.24 11.29 9.02
C ALA A 204 -17.86 9.89 8.89
N ILE A 205 -17.78 9.07 9.94
CA ILE A 205 -18.46 7.76 9.97
C ILE A 205 -19.98 7.90 9.68
N ARG A 206 -20.61 9.00 10.10
CA ARG A 206 -22.03 9.26 9.83
C ARG A 206 -22.36 9.46 8.34
N ASP A 207 -21.36 9.85 7.53
CA ASP A 207 -21.54 10.11 6.10
C ASP A 207 -21.43 8.78 5.30
N ILE A 208 -20.99 7.70 5.95
CA ILE A 208 -20.92 6.34 5.41
C ILE A 208 -22.31 5.68 5.51
N THR A 209 -23.20 6.05 4.59
CA THR A 209 -24.62 5.62 4.61
C THR A 209 -24.85 4.13 4.37
N ASP A 210 -23.89 3.43 3.73
CA ASP A 210 -23.89 1.97 3.55
C ASP A 210 -23.39 1.21 4.79
N GLY A 211 -22.91 1.93 5.80
CA GLY A 211 -22.43 1.43 7.09
C GLY A 211 -20.95 1.06 7.06
N SER A 212 -20.22 1.45 8.12
CA SER A 212 -18.76 1.25 8.23
C SER A 212 -18.31 -0.21 8.12
N SER A 213 -19.18 -1.19 8.41
CA SER A 213 -18.89 -2.62 8.23
C SER A 213 -18.91 -3.09 6.78
N ASN A 214 -19.49 -2.30 5.86
CA ASN A 214 -19.58 -2.61 4.42
C ASN A 214 -18.59 -1.78 3.57
N THR A 215 -17.84 -0.88 4.18
CA THR A 215 -16.99 0.09 3.49
C THR A 215 -15.51 -0.28 3.66
N ILE A 216 -14.76 -0.29 2.56
CA ILE A 216 -13.30 -0.43 2.61
C ILE A 216 -12.66 0.95 2.52
N VAL A 217 -11.80 1.27 3.48
CA VAL A 217 -11.05 2.53 3.56
C VAL A 217 -9.64 2.39 2.98
N VAL A 218 -8.97 1.26 3.27
CA VAL A 218 -7.59 0.98 2.85
C VAL A 218 -7.50 -0.45 2.33
N GLY A 219 -6.73 -0.65 1.25
CA GLY A 219 -6.47 -1.97 0.67
C GLY A 219 -5.01 -2.16 0.29
N GLU A 220 -4.59 -3.41 0.15
CA GLU A 220 -3.27 -3.76 -0.40
C GLU A 220 -3.21 -3.45 -1.91
N ILE A 221 -2.01 -3.09 -2.39
CA ILE A 221 -1.76 -2.72 -3.79
C ILE A 221 -1.02 -3.87 -4.49
N SER A 222 -1.40 -4.20 -5.73
CA SER A 222 -0.66 -5.14 -6.58
C SER A 222 0.40 -4.42 -7.44
N SER A 223 1.53 -5.07 -7.72
CA SER A 223 2.53 -4.51 -8.63
C SER A 223 2.11 -4.54 -10.09
N SER A 224 1.28 -5.51 -10.48
CA SER A 224 0.80 -5.67 -11.84
C SER A 224 -0.68 -6.07 -11.92
N VAL A 225 -1.25 -5.84 -13.10
CA VAL A 225 -2.55 -6.36 -13.52
C VAL A 225 -2.34 -7.16 -14.79
N LEU A 226 -2.97 -8.34 -14.87
CA LEU A 226 -2.99 -9.13 -16.09
C LEU A 226 -4.02 -8.57 -17.08
N LYS A 227 -3.56 -8.18 -18.27
CA LYS A 227 -4.41 -7.76 -19.39
C LYS A 227 -4.13 -8.64 -20.60
N SER A 228 -5.12 -9.41 -21.03
CA SER A 228 -5.02 -10.31 -22.20
C SER A 228 -3.81 -11.26 -22.13
N GLY A 229 -3.50 -11.79 -20.95
CA GLY A 229 -2.35 -12.67 -20.73
C GLY A 229 -1.00 -11.97 -20.55
N VAL A 230 -0.95 -10.64 -20.67
CA VAL A 230 0.26 -9.83 -20.44
C VAL A 230 0.19 -9.16 -19.08
N SER A 231 1.24 -9.31 -18.27
CA SER A 231 1.38 -8.61 -16.98
C SER A 231 1.77 -7.16 -17.24
N LEU A 232 0.86 -6.22 -16.96
CA LEU A 232 1.12 -4.79 -17.01
C LEU A 232 1.42 -4.31 -15.60
N ARG A 233 2.57 -3.68 -15.42
CA ARG A 233 2.97 -3.07 -14.15
C ARG A 233 2.06 -1.86 -13.88
N VAL A 234 1.30 -1.90 -12.78
CA VAL A 234 0.31 -0.88 -12.38
C VAL A 234 0.73 -0.08 -11.15
N ASP A 235 1.88 -0.42 -10.57
CA ASP A 235 2.46 0.33 -9.46
C ASP A 235 3.05 1.69 -9.86
N ALA A 236 3.10 1.96 -11.16
CA ALA A 236 3.52 3.24 -11.74
C ALA A 236 2.64 4.43 -11.31
N GLY A 237 1.52 4.19 -10.63
CA GLY A 237 0.61 5.23 -10.16
C GLY A 237 1.11 6.06 -8.97
N ASN A 238 2.33 5.87 -8.44
CA ASN A 238 2.68 6.58 -7.19
C ASN A 238 4.17 6.79 -6.87
N PRO A 239 4.90 7.67 -7.56
CA PRO A 239 6.33 7.87 -7.32
C PRO A 239 6.68 8.86 -6.19
N SER A 240 5.71 9.38 -5.43
CA SER A 240 5.96 10.39 -4.38
C SER A 240 6.08 9.81 -2.96
N GLY A 241 6.01 8.48 -2.83
CA GLY A 241 6.14 7.79 -1.55
C GLY A 241 4.98 8.01 -0.59
N TRP A 242 5.25 7.88 0.71
CA TRP A 242 4.22 7.98 1.76
C TRP A 242 3.84 9.42 2.12
N ALA A 243 4.74 10.40 1.99
CA ALA A 243 4.51 11.72 2.56
C ALA A 243 3.70 12.66 1.66
N ALA A 244 3.70 12.43 0.35
CA ALA A 244 2.97 13.24 -0.62
C ALA A 244 2.04 12.38 -1.48
N GLY A 245 0.98 13.00 -1.99
CA GLY A 245 0.06 12.35 -2.92
C GLY A 245 0.65 12.11 -4.32
N THR A 246 -0.13 11.41 -5.14
CA THR A 246 0.21 10.99 -6.52
C THR A 246 0.29 12.17 -7.49
N VAL A 247 1.35 12.38 -8.28
CA VAL A 247 1.40 13.46 -9.29
C VAL A 247 0.93 13.13 -10.71
N SER A 248 0.60 11.89 -11.07
CA SER A 248 0.39 11.58 -12.51
C SER A 248 -0.35 10.27 -12.82
N VAL A 249 -1.38 10.39 -13.69
CA VAL A 249 -1.73 9.54 -14.85
C VAL A 249 -1.55 8.01 -14.72
N GLY A 250 -2.13 7.42 -13.68
CA GLY A 250 -2.24 5.97 -13.55
C GLY A 250 -3.68 5.52 -13.70
N THR A 251 -4.14 5.25 -14.92
CA THR A 251 -5.38 4.47 -15.09
C THR A 251 -5.08 3.03 -14.65
N PRO A 252 -5.89 2.36 -13.79
CA PRO A 252 -5.96 0.91 -13.89
C PRO A 252 -6.25 0.58 -15.36
N PRO A 253 -5.61 -0.45 -15.95
CA PRO A 253 -5.68 -0.69 -17.39
C PRO A 253 -7.13 -0.65 -17.86
N LYS A 254 -7.42 0.07 -18.96
CA LYS A 254 -8.75 0.08 -19.58
C LYS A 254 -9.21 -1.37 -19.80
N CYS A 255 -10.07 -1.87 -18.93
CA CYS A 255 -10.69 -3.19 -19.02
C CYS A 255 -11.86 -3.07 -20.01
N TRP A 256 -11.54 -3.00 -21.31
CA TRP A 256 -12.56 -3.21 -22.34
C TRP A 256 -12.85 -4.70 -22.43
N GLY A 257 -14.02 -5.06 -21.92
CA GLY A 257 -14.63 -6.37 -21.89
C GLY A 257 -15.91 -6.24 -21.06
N PRO A 258 -16.93 -7.09 -21.22
CA PRO A 258 -18.11 -7.02 -20.39
C PRO A 258 -17.70 -7.35 -18.95
N VAL A 259 -17.35 -6.32 -18.17
CA VAL A 259 -17.10 -6.45 -16.75
C VAL A 259 -18.47 -6.66 -16.12
N VAL A 260 -18.69 -7.90 -15.68
CA VAL A 260 -19.84 -8.28 -14.87
C VAL A 260 -19.92 -7.29 -13.71
N SER A 261 -21.01 -6.55 -13.70
CA SER A 261 -21.41 -5.63 -12.64
C SER A 261 -21.15 -6.22 -11.26
N ARG A 262 -20.68 -5.36 -10.34
CA ARG A 262 -20.43 -5.57 -8.89
C ARG A 262 -19.01 -6.01 -8.54
N GLN A 263 -18.08 -5.06 -8.47
CA GLN A 263 -17.16 -5.07 -7.34
C GLN A 263 -17.91 -4.51 -6.12
N ARG A 264 -18.78 -5.35 -5.55
CA ARG A 264 -19.02 -5.29 -4.12
C ARG A 264 -17.79 -5.94 -3.50
N PHE A 265 -17.05 -5.22 -2.66
CA PHE A 265 -16.15 -5.87 -1.74
C PHE A 265 -16.99 -6.67 -0.73
N ARG A 266 -17.41 -7.87 -1.14
CA ARG A 266 -17.98 -8.85 -0.23
C ARG A 266 -16.82 -9.68 0.28
N CYS A 267 -16.49 -9.51 1.56
CA CYS A 267 -15.81 -10.58 2.29
C CYS A 267 -16.70 -11.82 2.18
N SER A 268 -16.25 -12.82 1.42
CA SER A 268 -16.75 -14.18 1.60
C SER A 268 -15.77 -14.88 2.53
N THR A 269 -16.34 -15.44 3.59
CA THR A 269 -15.72 -16.42 4.50
C THR A 269 -15.29 -17.66 3.76
#